data_AF-A0A0R2A1B7-F1
#
_entry.id   AF-A0A0R2A1B7-F1
#
_cell.length_a   1.000
_cell.length_b   1.000
_cell.length_c   1.000
_cell.angle_alpha   90.00
_cell.angle_beta   90.00
_cell.angle_gamma   90.00
#
_symmetry.space_group_name_H-M   'P 1'
#
loop_
_entity.id
_entity.type
_entity.pdbx_description
1 polymer ?
#
loop_
_entity_poly.entity_id
_entity_poly.type
_entity_poly.pdbx_seq_one_letter_code
_entity_poly.pdbx_strand_id
1 'polypeptide(L)'
;MKKVALVTGANRGIGYEITRQLAQHGYQVVMACRNVAQGTAAKQTLVDAGIEATLLDVMAIDLNDLASIEAAGQLVATQYPDLELLVNNAGIAGDMAKRALETTTAEIQTTLDVNLMGTFNLIKALVPTLRHNNGQIANLTGPASATVFYHPLAYSVSKYALNGLIQLMAADFIQHEEPLSIYGIFPGGVSTDINHHMQGPFMKTVEVAGQLVVDLLLDGQEHNGEILAPDGTVISQVQQ
;
A
#
# COMPACT_ATOMS: atom_id res chain seq x y z
N MET A 1 -2.82 -5.67 23.86
CA MET A 1 -1.93 -6.12 22.77
C MET A 1 -1.50 -4.89 22.00
N LYS A 2 -0.26 -4.88 21.49
CA LYS A 2 0.26 -3.73 20.74
C LYS A 2 -0.26 -3.84 19.30
N LYS A 3 -0.89 -2.79 18.78
CA LYS A 3 -1.34 -2.75 17.39
C LYS A 3 -0.15 -2.43 16.50
N VAL A 4 0.26 -3.35 15.63
CA VAL A 4 1.41 -3.17 14.75
C VAL A 4 0.96 -3.13 13.29
N ALA A 5 1.41 -2.10 12.57
CA ALA A 5 1.20 -1.94 11.15
C ALA A 5 2.53 -1.86 10.39
N LEU A 6 2.59 -2.40 9.18
CA LEU A 6 3.71 -2.20 8.25
C LEU A 6 3.22 -1.41 7.05
N VAL A 7 3.87 -0.29 6.74
CA VAL A 7 3.50 0.59 5.62
C VAL A 7 4.67 0.66 4.64
N THR A 8 4.45 0.26 3.38
CA THR A 8 5.48 0.36 2.34
C THR A 8 5.50 1.74 1.68
N GLY A 9 6.69 2.25 1.34
CA GLY A 9 6.84 3.59 0.78
C GLY A 9 6.52 4.69 1.80
N ALA A 10 6.79 4.41 3.08
CA ALA A 10 6.42 5.26 4.22
C ALA A 10 7.28 6.52 4.39
N ASN A 11 8.28 6.75 3.54
CA ASN A 11 9.17 7.92 3.66
C ASN A 11 8.68 9.17 2.92
N ARG A 12 7.58 9.09 2.16
CA ARG A 12 7.04 10.21 1.37
C ARG A 12 5.57 10.00 1.01
N GLY A 13 4.93 11.06 0.53
CA GLY A 13 3.58 11.01 -0.05
C GLY A 13 2.55 10.35 0.88
N ILE A 14 1.64 9.58 0.30
CA ILE A 14 0.51 8.98 1.03
C ILE A 14 0.99 8.03 2.13
N GLY A 15 2.02 7.20 1.88
CA GLY A 15 2.54 6.26 2.88
C GLY A 15 3.12 6.93 4.13
N TYR A 16 3.77 8.08 3.96
CA TYR A 16 4.25 8.89 5.09
C TYR A 16 3.09 9.43 5.93
N GLU A 17 2.04 9.89 5.27
CA GLU A 17 0.89 10.44 5.96
C GLU A 17 0.05 9.36 6.65
N ILE A 18 -0.14 8.20 6.00
CA ILE A 18 -0.76 7.02 6.63
C ILE A 18 0.05 6.64 7.88
N THR A 19 1.38 6.62 7.80
CA THR A 19 2.25 6.33 8.96
C THR A 19 2.00 7.33 10.09
N ARG A 20 1.99 8.63 9.79
CA ARG A 20 1.75 9.69 10.77
C ARG A 20 0.43 9.46 11.49
N GLN A 21 -0.64 9.26 10.74
CA GLN A 21 -1.99 9.17 11.29
C GLN A 21 -2.24 7.83 12.01
N LEU A 22 -1.74 6.70 11.51
CA LEU A 22 -1.80 5.42 12.24
C LEU A 22 -1.08 5.52 13.59
N ALA A 23 0.10 6.16 13.63
CA ALA A 23 0.82 6.39 14.89
C ALA A 23 0.04 7.30 15.86
N GLN A 24 -0.70 8.31 15.35
CA GLN A 24 -1.61 9.12 16.16
C GLN A 24 -2.77 8.30 16.77
N HIS A 25 -3.16 7.20 16.11
CA HIS A 25 -4.15 6.25 16.63
C HIS A 25 -3.51 5.13 17.49
N GLY A 26 -2.24 5.27 17.86
CA GLY A 26 -1.55 4.36 18.78
C GLY A 26 -0.98 3.09 18.13
N TYR A 27 -0.95 3.01 16.79
CA TYR A 27 -0.21 1.93 16.12
C TYR A 27 1.30 2.13 16.29
N GLN A 28 2.01 1.04 16.53
CA GLN A 28 3.42 1.00 16.14
C GLN A 28 3.50 0.74 14.64
N VAL A 29 4.13 1.64 13.91
CA VAL A 29 4.27 1.58 12.47
C VAL A 29 5.71 1.25 12.09
N VAL A 30 5.86 0.13 11.37
CA VAL A 30 7.08 -0.25 10.67
C VAL A 30 7.08 0.44 9.30
N MET A 31 7.89 1.49 9.18
CA MET A 31 8.09 2.28 7.97
C MET A 31 9.00 1.51 6.99
N ALA A 32 8.40 0.72 6.11
CA ALA A 32 9.13 -0.05 5.10
C ALA A 32 9.57 0.85 3.94
N CYS A 33 10.88 1.03 3.80
CA CYS A 33 11.49 1.93 2.83
C CYS A 33 12.67 1.25 2.14
N ARG A 34 12.78 1.38 0.81
CA ARG A 34 13.96 0.90 0.08
C ARG A 34 15.25 1.60 0.53
N ASN A 35 15.18 2.91 0.77
CA ASN A 35 16.30 3.69 1.27
C ASN A 35 16.11 3.98 2.77
N VAL A 36 16.88 3.28 3.61
CA VAL A 36 16.80 3.39 5.07
C VAL A 36 17.12 4.81 5.54
N ALA A 37 18.11 5.49 4.95
CA ALA A 37 18.48 6.85 5.35
C ALA A 37 17.32 7.84 5.12
N GLN A 38 16.60 7.72 4.00
CA GLN A 38 15.38 8.52 3.78
C GLN A 38 14.26 8.14 4.73
N GLY A 39 14.09 6.85 5.05
CA GLY A 39 13.14 6.38 6.05
C GLY A 39 13.43 6.93 7.44
N THR A 40 14.70 6.92 7.87
CA THR A 40 15.14 7.47 9.15
C THR A 40 14.95 8.98 9.23
N ALA A 41 15.24 9.71 8.14
CA ALA A 41 14.97 11.15 8.08
C ALA A 41 13.46 11.45 8.19
N ALA A 42 12.62 10.69 7.46
CA ALA A 42 11.16 10.82 7.57
C ALA A 42 10.65 10.49 8.98
N LYS A 43 11.14 9.42 9.60
CA LYS A 43 10.85 9.09 11.01
C LYS A 43 11.20 10.27 11.92
N GLN A 44 12.38 10.87 11.77
CA GLN A 44 12.79 11.99 12.61
C GLN A 44 11.85 13.19 12.45
N THR A 45 11.43 13.52 11.23
CA THR A 45 10.44 14.58 10.99
C THR A 45 9.13 14.32 11.72
N LEU A 46 8.64 13.07 11.75
CA LEU A 46 7.43 12.71 12.50
C LEU A 46 7.63 12.84 14.01
N VAL A 47 8.80 12.45 14.51
CA VAL A 47 9.14 12.61 15.94
C VAL A 47 9.21 14.08 16.35
N ASP A 48 9.85 14.91 15.54
CA ASP A 48 9.92 16.36 15.76
C ASP A 48 8.54 17.02 15.68
N ALA A 49 7.61 16.43 14.92
CA ALA A 49 6.20 16.82 14.84
C ALA A 49 5.33 16.28 16.00
N GLY A 50 5.93 15.58 16.97
CA GLY A 50 5.26 15.13 18.20
C GLY A 50 4.78 13.67 18.22
N ILE A 51 5.12 12.87 17.21
CA ILE A 51 4.86 11.42 17.26
C ILE A 51 5.88 10.76 18.20
N GLU A 52 5.42 9.86 19.08
CA GLU A 52 6.32 9.13 19.96
C GLU A 52 7.30 8.25 19.16
N ALA A 53 8.60 8.41 19.40
CA ALA A 53 9.63 7.67 18.66
C ALA A 53 9.55 6.14 18.82
N THR A 54 8.93 5.66 19.90
CA THR A 54 8.65 4.25 20.21
C THR A 54 7.55 3.63 19.36
N LEU A 55 6.74 4.47 18.68
CA LEU A 55 5.70 4.05 17.74
C LEU A 55 6.21 3.93 16.31
N LEU A 56 7.46 4.29 16.02
CA LEU A 56 7.98 4.32 14.65
C LEU A 56 9.25 3.48 14.55
N ASP A 57 9.28 2.53 13.64
CA ASP A 57 10.50 1.82 13.25
C ASP A 57 10.73 1.93 11.75
N VAL A 58 11.96 1.70 11.28
CA VAL A 58 12.30 1.75 9.85
C VAL A 58 12.86 0.39 9.44
N MET A 59 12.32 -0.18 8.37
CA MET A 59 12.77 -1.46 7.83
C MET A 59 13.15 -1.32 6.35
N ALA A 60 14.28 -1.90 5.97
CA ALA A 60 14.71 -1.97 4.57
C ALA A 60 13.87 -3.01 3.83
N ILE A 61 13.07 -2.58 2.85
CA ILE A 61 12.38 -3.48 1.92
C ILE A 61 12.48 -2.89 0.52
N ASP A 62 13.13 -3.62 -0.39
CA ASP A 62 13.06 -3.36 -1.83
C ASP A 62 12.09 -4.35 -2.48
N LEU A 63 10.97 -3.83 -3.01
CA LEU A 63 9.96 -4.66 -3.67
C LEU A 63 10.45 -5.30 -4.98
N ASN A 64 11.57 -4.85 -5.53
CA ASN A 64 12.19 -5.45 -6.71
C ASN A 64 13.29 -6.48 -6.36
N ASP A 65 13.48 -6.81 -5.09
CA ASP A 65 14.47 -7.77 -4.62
C ASP A 65 13.82 -8.82 -3.71
N LEU A 66 13.67 -10.05 -4.24
CA LEU A 66 13.06 -11.15 -3.50
C LEU A 66 13.82 -11.49 -2.21
N ALA A 67 15.16 -11.41 -2.21
CA ALA A 67 15.95 -11.70 -1.01
C ALA A 67 15.72 -10.63 0.06
N SER A 68 15.56 -9.36 -0.33
CA SER A 68 15.16 -8.29 0.58
C SER A 68 13.79 -8.58 1.23
N ILE A 69 12.82 -9.07 0.45
CA ILE A 69 11.48 -9.40 0.94
C ILE A 69 11.51 -10.60 1.90
N GLU A 70 12.24 -11.66 1.55
CA GLU A 70 12.38 -12.85 2.40
C GLU A 70 13.03 -12.51 3.75
N ALA A 71 14.08 -11.69 3.74
CA ALA A 71 14.72 -11.20 4.95
C ALA A 71 13.74 -10.37 5.80
N ALA A 72 12.92 -9.52 5.17
CA ALA A 72 11.90 -8.74 5.87
C ALA A 72 10.85 -9.63 6.54
N GLY A 73 10.40 -10.71 5.87
CA GLY A 73 9.47 -11.68 6.45
C GLY A 73 10.02 -12.35 7.73
N GLN A 74 11.29 -12.74 7.72
CA GLN A 74 11.96 -13.31 8.89
C GLN A 74 12.09 -12.30 10.05
N LEU A 75 12.41 -11.05 9.72
CA LEU A 75 12.50 -9.97 10.71
C LEU A 75 11.13 -9.65 11.32
N VAL A 76 10.07 -9.58 10.50
CA VAL A 76 8.71 -9.37 11.01
C VAL A 76 8.28 -10.50 11.94
N ALA A 77 8.50 -11.76 11.54
CA ALA A 77 8.12 -12.90 12.37
C ALA A 77 8.80 -12.91 13.76
N THR A 78 9.98 -12.32 13.88
CA THR A 78 10.77 -12.32 15.13
C THR A 78 10.61 -11.04 15.95
N GLN A 79 10.55 -9.86 15.31
CA GLN A 79 10.54 -8.56 15.98
C GLN A 79 9.14 -7.95 16.09
N TYR A 80 8.23 -8.34 15.20
CA TYR A 80 6.87 -7.81 15.09
C TYR A 80 5.84 -8.94 15.03
N PRO A 81 5.82 -9.87 16.01
CA PRO A 81 4.90 -11.00 16.00
C PRO A 81 3.43 -10.58 16.06
N ASP A 82 3.15 -9.36 16.54
CA ASP A 82 1.81 -8.75 16.65
C ASP A 82 1.39 -7.96 15.38
N LEU A 83 2.07 -8.15 14.23
CA LEU A 83 1.68 -7.47 12.98
C LEU A 83 0.26 -7.89 12.56
N GLU A 84 -0.66 -6.92 12.60
CA GLU A 84 -2.08 -7.11 12.26
C GLU A 84 -2.52 -6.34 11.00
N LEU A 85 -1.73 -5.36 10.54
CA LEU A 85 -2.08 -4.54 9.37
C LEU A 85 -0.89 -4.37 8.42
N LEU A 86 -1.06 -4.79 7.17
CA LEU A 86 -0.15 -4.50 6.07
C LEU A 86 -0.77 -3.47 5.13
N VAL A 87 -0.10 -2.33 4.94
CA VAL A 87 -0.48 -1.31 3.96
C VAL A 87 0.53 -1.31 2.80
N ASN A 88 0.14 -1.92 1.69
CA ASN A 88 0.90 -1.90 0.44
C ASN A 88 0.66 -0.59 -0.31
N ASN A 89 1.47 0.42 0.00
CA ASN A 89 1.41 1.74 -0.64
C ASN A 89 2.53 1.98 -1.67
N ALA A 90 3.69 1.35 -1.52
CA ALA A 90 4.82 1.55 -2.43
C ALA A 90 4.46 1.18 -3.88
N GLY A 91 4.96 1.97 -4.82
CA GLY A 91 4.85 1.71 -6.24
C GLY A 91 5.63 2.71 -7.09
N ILE A 92 5.77 2.40 -8.37
CA ILE A 92 6.37 3.26 -9.39
C ILE A 92 5.37 3.53 -10.50
N ALA A 93 5.52 4.68 -11.16
CA ALA A 93 4.60 5.17 -12.19
C ALA A 93 5.10 4.99 -13.63
N GLY A 94 6.41 4.82 -13.83
CA GLY A 94 7.01 5.05 -15.15
C GLY A 94 6.80 6.50 -15.62
N ASP A 95 6.81 6.72 -16.92
CA ASP A 95 6.46 8.01 -17.52
C ASP A 95 4.93 8.13 -17.68
N MET A 96 4.31 8.95 -16.83
CA MET A 96 2.86 9.17 -16.83
C MET A 96 2.34 9.99 -18.01
N ALA A 97 3.21 10.70 -18.73
CA ALA A 97 2.84 11.55 -19.88
C ALA A 97 2.99 10.82 -21.22
N LYS A 98 3.66 9.66 -21.22
CA LYS A 98 3.95 8.87 -22.41
C LYS A 98 2.67 8.34 -23.08
N ARG A 99 2.59 8.44 -24.41
CA ARG A 99 1.44 7.87 -25.14
C ARG A 99 1.49 6.35 -25.08
N ALA A 100 0.32 5.71 -25.08
CA ALA A 100 0.22 4.26 -24.92
C ALA A 100 1.12 3.46 -25.89
N LEU A 101 1.17 3.83 -27.18
CA LEU A 101 2.00 3.13 -28.18
C LEU A 101 3.50 3.46 -28.12
N GLU A 102 3.90 4.45 -27.32
CA GLU A 102 5.31 4.79 -27.10
C GLU A 102 5.87 4.04 -25.88
N THR A 103 5.00 3.56 -25.00
CA THR A 103 5.37 2.74 -23.84
C THR A 103 5.94 1.40 -24.31
N THR A 104 7.14 1.10 -23.85
CA THR A 104 7.88 -0.12 -24.18
C THR A 104 7.47 -1.27 -23.26
N THR A 105 7.66 -2.50 -23.71
CA THR A 105 7.47 -3.69 -22.88
C THR A 105 8.33 -3.67 -21.62
N ALA A 106 9.56 -3.13 -21.70
CA ALA A 106 10.45 -3.03 -20.54
C ALA A 106 9.90 -2.09 -19.46
N GLU A 107 9.26 -0.99 -19.83
CA GLU A 107 8.60 -0.07 -18.89
C GLU A 107 7.39 -0.74 -18.21
N ILE A 108 6.60 -1.50 -18.98
CA ILE A 108 5.48 -2.28 -18.44
C ILE A 108 5.99 -3.34 -17.47
N GLN A 109 7.01 -4.11 -17.86
CA GLN A 109 7.60 -5.17 -17.04
C GLN A 109 8.15 -4.60 -15.73
N THR A 110 8.97 -3.54 -15.80
CA THR A 110 9.53 -2.88 -14.61
C THR A 110 8.43 -2.44 -13.65
N THR A 111 7.34 -1.89 -14.18
CA THR A 111 6.21 -1.43 -13.36
C THR A 111 5.46 -2.60 -12.72
N LEU A 112 5.28 -3.71 -13.45
CA LEU A 112 4.67 -4.94 -12.94
C LEU A 112 5.54 -5.62 -11.87
N ASP A 113 6.86 -5.65 -12.07
CA ASP A 113 7.80 -6.28 -11.14
C ASP A 113 7.69 -5.65 -9.75
N VAL A 114 7.57 -4.32 -9.68
CA VAL A 114 7.42 -3.60 -8.41
C VAL A 114 5.97 -3.62 -7.90
N ASN A 115 5.03 -3.11 -8.70
CA ASN A 115 3.68 -2.82 -8.21
C ASN A 115 2.82 -4.07 -8.01
N LEU A 116 3.13 -5.17 -8.72
CA LEU A 116 2.39 -6.42 -8.65
C LEU A 116 3.23 -7.54 -8.04
N MET A 117 4.34 -7.92 -8.65
CA MET A 117 5.12 -9.09 -8.22
C MET A 117 5.76 -8.86 -6.85
N GLY A 118 6.36 -7.69 -6.62
CA GLY A 118 6.91 -7.28 -5.34
C GLY A 118 5.85 -7.25 -4.23
N THR A 119 4.70 -6.64 -4.51
CA THR A 119 3.54 -6.62 -3.60
C THR A 119 3.08 -8.02 -3.23
N PHE A 120 2.91 -8.91 -4.22
CA PHE A 120 2.53 -10.31 -4.00
C PHE A 120 3.54 -11.06 -3.14
N ASN A 121 4.82 -10.92 -3.45
CA ASN A 121 5.90 -11.57 -2.71
C ASN A 121 5.96 -11.08 -1.26
N LEU A 122 5.76 -9.78 -1.02
CA LEU A 122 5.69 -9.23 0.32
C LEU A 122 4.49 -9.76 1.09
N ILE A 123 3.30 -9.78 0.48
CA ILE A 123 2.12 -10.38 1.08
C ILE A 123 2.43 -11.81 1.51
N LYS A 124 2.93 -12.64 0.59
CA LYS A 124 3.27 -14.05 0.88
C LYS A 124 4.27 -14.19 2.04
N ALA A 125 5.27 -13.31 2.13
CA ALA A 125 6.27 -13.32 3.19
C ALA A 125 5.69 -12.94 4.56
N LEU A 126 4.65 -12.10 4.62
CA LEU A 126 4.06 -11.59 5.86
C LEU A 126 2.77 -12.32 6.29
N VAL A 127 2.14 -13.07 5.38
CA VAL A 127 0.92 -13.85 5.62
C VAL A 127 1.03 -14.76 6.85
N PRO A 128 2.14 -15.47 7.15
CA PRO A 128 2.22 -16.27 8.38
C PRO A 128 1.97 -15.47 9.66
N THR A 129 2.54 -14.26 9.77
CA THR A 129 2.35 -13.38 10.94
C THR A 129 0.98 -12.71 10.92
N LEU A 130 0.53 -12.21 9.76
CA LEU A 130 -0.80 -11.61 9.64
C LEU A 130 -1.90 -12.62 9.99
N ARG A 131 -1.79 -13.87 9.51
CA ARG A 131 -2.76 -14.94 9.79
C ARG A 131 -2.87 -15.23 11.28
N HIS A 132 -1.74 -15.22 11.99
CA HIS A 132 -1.73 -15.43 13.44
C HIS A 132 -2.56 -14.37 14.20
N ASN A 133 -2.63 -13.15 13.65
CA ASN A 133 -3.29 -12.00 14.28
C ASN A 133 -4.67 -11.65 13.69
N ASN A 134 -5.25 -12.52 12.85
CA ASN A 134 -6.46 -12.21 12.07
C ASN A 134 -6.31 -10.93 11.22
N GLY A 135 -5.14 -10.75 10.62
CA GLY A 135 -4.69 -9.48 10.07
C GLY A 135 -5.35 -9.05 8.76
N GLN A 136 -5.16 -7.78 8.44
CA GLN A 136 -5.68 -7.12 7.24
C GLN A 136 -4.56 -6.74 6.27
N ILE A 137 -4.84 -6.85 4.98
CA ILE A 137 -3.95 -6.48 3.88
C ILE A 137 -4.65 -5.41 3.03
N ALA A 138 -4.30 -4.15 3.25
CA ALA A 138 -4.80 -3.02 2.50
C ALA A 138 -3.82 -2.64 1.37
N ASN A 139 -4.33 -2.49 0.15
CA ASN A 139 -3.50 -2.22 -1.03
C ASN A 139 -3.92 -0.89 -1.67
N LEU A 140 -2.99 0.06 -1.76
CA LEU A 140 -3.26 1.32 -2.48
C LEU A 140 -3.24 1.01 -3.97
N THR A 141 -4.39 1.13 -4.60
CA THR A 141 -4.60 0.73 -5.99
C THR A 141 -5.03 1.91 -6.88
N GLY A 142 -5.43 1.61 -8.10
CA GLY A 142 -5.93 2.54 -9.10
C GLY A 142 -7.41 2.33 -9.42
N PRO A 143 -7.93 3.08 -10.40
CA PRO A 143 -9.30 2.90 -10.87
C PRO A 143 -9.55 1.47 -11.38
N ALA A 144 -10.81 1.07 -11.52
CA ALA A 144 -11.18 -0.20 -12.15
C ALA A 144 -11.27 -0.13 -13.68
N SER A 145 -11.22 1.07 -14.26
CA SER A 145 -11.34 1.31 -15.70
C SER A 145 -10.53 2.52 -16.16
N ALA A 146 -10.17 2.54 -17.45
CA ALA A 146 -9.45 3.66 -18.05
C ALA A 146 -10.42 4.79 -18.42
N THR A 147 -9.91 6.03 -18.40
CA THR A 147 -10.65 7.20 -18.88
C THR A 147 -9.83 7.94 -19.92
N VAL A 148 -10.47 8.80 -20.73
CA VAL A 148 -9.77 9.70 -21.66
C VAL A 148 -8.93 10.78 -20.96
N PHE A 149 -9.07 10.94 -19.65
CA PHE A 149 -8.36 11.93 -18.85
C PHE A 149 -7.18 11.35 -18.05
N TYR A 150 -7.16 10.04 -17.84
CA TYR A 150 -6.12 9.35 -17.07
C TYR A 150 -5.90 7.94 -17.62
N HIS A 151 -4.78 7.76 -18.33
CA HIS A 151 -4.44 6.50 -19.00
C HIS A 151 -2.92 6.26 -19.19
N PRO A 152 -2.07 6.45 -18.16
CA PRO A 152 -0.66 6.07 -18.25
C PRO A 152 -0.55 4.54 -18.33
N LEU A 153 -0.14 4.00 -19.49
CA LEU A 153 -0.33 2.58 -19.82
C LEU A 153 0.31 1.63 -18.79
N ALA A 154 1.62 1.78 -18.52
CA ALA A 154 2.34 0.87 -17.64
C ALA A 154 1.77 0.87 -16.20
N TYR A 155 1.51 2.07 -15.65
CA TYR A 155 0.94 2.22 -14.33
C TYR A 155 -0.48 1.65 -14.23
N SER A 156 -1.37 2.05 -15.16
CA SER A 156 -2.76 1.58 -15.17
C SER A 156 -2.85 0.06 -15.29
N VAL A 157 -2.07 -0.56 -16.18
CA VAL A 157 -2.02 -2.03 -16.32
C VAL A 157 -1.60 -2.68 -15.00
N SER A 158 -0.57 -2.15 -14.32
CA SER A 158 -0.11 -2.70 -13.04
C SER A 158 -1.17 -2.62 -11.94
N LYS A 159 -1.96 -1.53 -11.90
CA LYS A 159 -3.01 -1.36 -10.88
C LYS A 159 -4.27 -2.16 -11.18
N TYR A 160 -4.62 -2.36 -12.45
CA TYR A 160 -5.69 -3.30 -12.82
C TYR A 160 -5.31 -4.74 -12.47
N ALA A 161 -4.06 -5.13 -12.73
CA ALA A 161 -3.56 -6.44 -12.33
C ALA A 161 -3.58 -6.62 -10.80
N LEU A 162 -3.23 -5.56 -10.04
CA LEU A 162 -3.31 -5.56 -8.59
C LEU A 162 -4.75 -5.73 -8.08
N ASN A 163 -5.74 -5.08 -8.70
CA ASN A 163 -7.16 -5.29 -8.38
C ASN A 163 -7.57 -6.76 -8.57
N GLY A 164 -7.15 -7.37 -9.69
CA GLY A 164 -7.39 -8.79 -9.94
C GLY A 164 -6.74 -9.70 -8.90
N LEU A 165 -5.49 -9.40 -8.51
CA LEU A 165 -4.77 -10.14 -7.46
C LEU A 165 -5.52 -10.08 -6.12
N ILE A 166 -5.95 -8.89 -5.70
CA ILE A 166 -6.70 -8.68 -4.46
C ILE A 166 -7.95 -9.55 -4.43
N GLN A 167 -8.77 -9.48 -5.48
CA GLN A 167 -10.05 -10.19 -5.53
C GLN A 167 -9.88 -11.71 -5.62
N LEU A 168 -8.88 -12.19 -6.38
CA LEU A 168 -8.58 -13.61 -6.47
C LEU A 168 -8.06 -14.18 -5.13
N MET A 169 -7.20 -13.44 -4.43
CA MET A 169 -6.74 -13.85 -3.09
C MET A 169 -7.88 -13.80 -2.07
N ALA A 170 -8.75 -12.79 -2.11
CA ALA A 170 -9.91 -12.74 -1.24
C ALA A 170 -10.87 -13.91 -1.46
N ALA A 171 -11.14 -14.27 -2.73
CA ALA A 171 -11.96 -15.44 -3.05
C ALA A 171 -11.35 -16.74 -2.51
N ASP A 172 -10.02 -16.90 -2.64
CA ASP A 172 -9.27 -18.03 -2.05
C ASP A 172 -9.38 -18.04 -0.52
N PHE A 173 -9.19 -16.89 0.13
CA PHE A 173 -9.32 -16.75 1.59
C PHE A 173 -10.73 -17.10 2.07
N ILE A 174 -11.78 -16.66 1.37
CA ILE A 174 -13.17 -17.01 1.66
C ILE A 174 -13.40 -18.52 1.52
N GLN A 175 -12.94 -19.11 0.41
CA GLN A 175 -13.12 -20.54 0.14
C GLN A 175 -12.43 -21.43 1.18
N HIS A 176 -11.32 -20.96 1.75
CA HIS A 176 -10.51 -21.69 2.71
C HIS A 176 -10.70 -21.24 4.16
N GLU A 177 -11.67 -20.38 4.44
CA GLU A 177 -11.96 -19.83 5.78
C GLU A 177 -10.71 -19.25 6.45
N GLU A 178 -9.85 -18.61 5.67
CA GLU A 178 -8.63 -17.97 6.17
C GLU A 178 -8.99 -16.77 7.07
N PRO A 179 -8.36 -16.61 8.25
CA PRO A 179 -8.57 -15.46 9.12
C PRO A 179 -7.79 -14.24 8.61
N LEU A 180 -8.00 -13.87 7.35
CA LEU A 180 -7.30 -12.80 6.68
C LEU A 180 -8.30 -12.03 5.82
N SER A 181 -8.12 -10.71 5.75
CA SER A 181 -8.81 -9.89 4.75
C SER A 181 -7.79 -9.23 3.84
N ILE A 182 -8.13 -9.14 2.55
CA ILE A 182 -7.35 -8.39 1.56
C ILE A 182 -8.27 -7.51 0.73
N TYR A 183 -7.93 -6.23 0.61
CA TYR A 183 -8.76 -5.26 -0.07
C TYR A 183 -7.92 -4.14 -0.71
N GLY A 184 -8.56 -3.39 -1.60
CA GLY A 184 -7.96 -2.29 -2.32
C GLY A 184 -8.57 -0.95 -1.90
N ILE A 185 -7.74 0.09 -1.80
CA ILE A 185 -8.20 1.47 -1.63
C ILE A 185 -7.67 2.28 -2.80
N PHE A 186 -8.58 2.89 -3.57
CA PHE A 186 -8.26 3.84 -4.61
C PHE A 186 -8.42 5.27 -4.07
N PRO A 187 -7.35 6.00 -3.72
CA PRO A 187 -7.43 7.33 -3.09
C PRO A 187 -7.86 8.45 -4.07
N GLY A 188 -8.04 8.13 -5.35
CA GLY A 188 -8.25 9.11 -6.41
C GLY A 188 -6.95 9.84 -6.81
N GLY A 189 -7.10 10.99 -7.46
CA GLY A 189 -5.96 11.86 -7.79
C GLY A 189 -5.35 12.48 -6.54
N VAL A 190 -4.06 12.23 -6.31
CA VAL A 190 -3.30 12.80 -5.17
C VAL A 190 -2.01 13.40 -5.69
N SER A 191 -1.74 14.66 -5.34
CA SER A 191 -0.51 15.35 -5.75
C SER A 191 0.67 14.79 -4.96
N THR A 192 1.54 14.01 -5.62
CA THR A 192 2.68 13.34 -4.98
C THR A 192 3.91 13.33 -5.89
N ASP A 193 5.06 12.94 -5.36
CA ASP A 193 6.29 12.77 -6.14
C ASP A 193 6.08 11.85 -7.35
N ILE A 194 5.22 10.82 -7.25
CA ILE A 194 5.01 9.80 -8.27
C ILE A 194 4.43 10.37 -9.58
N ASN A 195 3.74 11.51 -9.49
CA ASN A 195 3.15 12.22 -10.63
C ASN A 195 3.69 13.64 -10.76
N HIS A 196 4.89 13.91 -10.20
CA HIS A 196 5.55 15.21 -10.23
C HIS A 196 4.70 16.36 -9.67
N HIS A 197 3.95 16.09 -8.58
CA HIS A 197 3.07 17.05 -7.93
C HIS A 197 2.01 17.67 -8.85
N MET A 198 1.43 16.83 -9.72
CA MET A 198 0.37 17.23 -10.64
C MET A 198 -0.77 17.93 -9.91
N GLN A 199 -1.23 19.05 -10.46
CA GLN A 199 -2.34 19.86 -9.92
C GLN A 199 -3.58 19.74 -10.81
N GLY A 200 -4.76 19.90 -10.21
CA GLY A 200 -6.03 19.87 -10.93
C GLY A 200 -7.25 19.87 -10.01
N PRO A 201 -8.45 20.07 -10.56
CA PRO A 201 -9.68 20.20 -9.77
C PRO A 201 -10.05 18.94 -8.96
N PHE A 202 -9.49 17.79 -9.32
CA PHE A 202 -9.73 16.51 -8.65
C PHE A 202 -8.53 16.01 -7.83
N MET A 203 -7.47 16.81 -7.74
CA MET A 203 -6.24 16.45 -7.01
C MET A 203 -6.37 16.83 -5.54
N LYS A 204 -6.20 15.84 -4.67
CA LYS A 204 -6.15 16.03 -3.21
C LYS A 204 -4.72 16.29 -2.75
N THR A 205 -4.59 16.91 -1.58
CA THR A 205 -3.32 16.94 -0.86
C THR A 205 -3.03 15.56 -0.26
N VAL A 206 -1.78 15.34 0.14
CA VAL A 206 -1.35 14.10 0.77
C VAL A 206 -2.08 13.90 2.11
N GLU A 207 -2.27 14.97 2.88
CA GLU A 207 -2.96 14.96 4.18
C GLU A 207 -4.40 14.49 4.05
N VAL A 208 -5.15 15.05 3.09
CA VAL A 208 -6.53 14.65 2.83
C VAL A 208 -6.61 13.20 2.35
N ALA A 209 -5.72 12.80 1.43
CA ALA A 209 -5.70 11.42 0.95
C ALA A 209 -5.36 10.41 2.05
N GLY A 210 -4.39 10.75 2.91
CA GLY A 210 -4.02 9.92 4.06
C GLY A 210 -5.17 9.77 5.05
N GLN A 211 -5.92 10.85 5.32
CA GLN A 211 -7.10 10.78 6.19
C GLN A 211 -8.16 9.84 5.64
N LEU A 212 -8.54 9.99 4.37
CA LEU A 212 -9.54 9.13 3.74
C LEU A 212 -9.12 7.65 3.75
N VAL A 213 -7.82 7.38 3.56
CA VAL A 213 -7.29 6.02 3.64
C VAL A 213 -7.38 5.50 5.08
N VAL A 214 -6.90 6.27 6.07
CA VAL A 214 -6.86 5.83 7.48
C VAL A 214 -8.25 5.67 8.06
N ASP A 215 -9.22 6.49 7.64
CA ASP A 215 -10.63 6.33 8.01
C ASP A 215 -11.14 4.94 7.58
N LEU A 216 -10.85 4.52 6.34
CA LEU A 216 -11.21 3.18 5.84
C LEU A 216 -10.41 2.06 6.52
N LEU A 217 -9.14 2.28 6.86
CA LEU A 217 -8.34 1.29 7.59
C LEU A 217 -8.88 1.03 9.00
N LEU A 218 -9.59 2.00 9.60
CA LEU A 218 -9.98 1.99 11.01
C LEU A 218 -11.50 2.02 11.24
N ASP A 219 -12.32 1.85 10.19
CA ASP A 219 -13.79 1.94 10.28
C ASP A 219 -14.46 0.72 10.95
N GLY A 220 -13.68 -0.35 11.19
CA GLY A 220 -14.13 -1.58 11.83
C GLY A 220 -15.02 -2.46 10.94
N GLN A 221 -15.09 -2.20 9.64
CA GLN A 221 -15.81 -3.02 8.67
C GLN A 221 -14.91 -4.12 8.09
N GLU A 222 -15.55 -5.18 7.58
CA GLU A 222 -14.86 -6.25 6.85
C GLU A 222 -14.91 -5.96 5.35
N HIS A 223 -13.76 -5.60 4.77
CA HIS A 223 -13.64 -5.21 3.37
C HIS A 223 -13.14 -6.34 2.44
N ASN A 224 -13.13 -7.60 2.90
CA ASN A 224 -12.43 -8.66 2.19
C ASN A 224 -12.91 -8.81 0.72
N GLY A 225 -12.00 -8.57 -0.23
CA GLY A 225 -12.28 -8.62 -1.67
C GLY A 225 -12.86 -7.34 -2.28
N GLU A 226 -13.05 -6.27 -1.51
CA GLU A 226 -13.54 -4.99 -1.98
C GLU A 226 -12.42 -4.11 -2.57
N ILE A 227 -12.77 -3.33 -3.58
CA ILE A 227 -11.98 -2.20 -4.08
C ILE A 227 -12.78 -0.93 -3.76
N LEU A 228 -12.25 -0.11 -2.85
CA LEU A 228 -12.94 1.03 -2.27
C LEU A 228 -12.52 2.35 -2.93
N ALA A 229 -13.49 3.22 -3.15
CA ALA A 229 -13.28 4.63 -3.44
C ALA A 229 -12.93 5.40 -2.15
N PRO A 230 -12.45 6.65 -2.24
CA PRO A 230 -12.04 7.42 -1.06
C PRO A 230 -13.18 7.71 -0.08
N ASP A 231 -14.43 7.68 -0.54
CA ASP A 231 -15.64 7.90 0.26
C ASP A 231 -16.24 6.60 0.82
N GLY A 232 -15.53 5.46 0.67
CA GLY A 232 -15.99 4.14 1.08
C GLY A 232 -16.91 3.45 0.07
N THR A 233 -17.20 4.06 -1.08
CA THR A 233 -17.99 3.39 -2.12
C THR A 233 -17.25 2.16 -2.66
N VAL A 234 -17.91 1.00 -2.67
CA VAL A 234 -17.38 -0.22 -3.29
C VAL A 234 -17.42 -0.08 -4.82
N ILE A 235 -16.25 0.02 -5.45
CA ILE A 235 -16.08 0.12 -6.90
C ILE A 235 -16.24 -1.26 -7.55
N SER A 236 -15.71 -2.30 -6.91
CA SER A 236 -15.81 -3.69 -7.34
C SER A 236 -15.57 -4.63 -6.17
N GLN A 237 -16.19 -5.82 -6.17
CA GLN A 237 -16.06 -6.81 -5.10
C GLN A 237 -16.08 -8.24 -5.63
N VAL A 238 -15.64 -9.20 -4.80
CA VAL A 238 -15.82 -10.64 -5.06
C VAL A 238 -17.31 -10.98 -5.08
N GLN A 239 -17.73 -11.82 -6.03
CA GLN A 239 -19.11 -12.31 -6.10
C GLN A 239 -19.25 -13.58 -5.25
N GLN A 240 -20.30 -13.64 -4.42
CA GLN A 240 -20.67 -14.79 -3.61
C GLN A 240 -21.91 -15.47 -4.18
#